data_AF-A0A9P0PRU8-F1
#
_entry.id   AF-A0A9P0PRU8-F1
#
_cell.length_a   1.000
_cell.length_b   1.000
_cell.length_c   1.000
_cell.angle_alpha   90.00
_cell.angle_beta   90.00
_cell.angle_gamma   90.00
#
_symmetry.space_group_name_H-M   'P 1'
#
loop_
_entity.id
_entity.type
_entity.pdbx_description
1 polymer ?
#
loop_
_entity_poly.entity_id
_entity_poly.type
_entity_poly.pdbx_seq_one_letter_code
_entity_poly.pdbx_strand_id
1 'polypeptide(L)'
;MIGNITGQKLVPFGDAVISTVDTCIGFEICEELWCAESSHVPLSLDGVEIICNGSGSHTELRKGYVVRDLVKTATMKCGGCYVFCNLRGCDGQRVYFDGMSSITLNGHVLSRARQFSLDEVEVVTATIDLEDIRSYRHSKRSNSLLASSTKSYPRILVDFSLSPEVDTVLPTAQPIDWVYLTPEEEIAQGPACWLWDYLRRSGQGGFFLPLSGGVDSSSTALLVYSMCTLIMENVQRGGGK
;
A
#
# COMPACT_ATOMS: atom_id res chain seq x y z
N MET A 1 -27.21 3.06 -18.06
CA MET A 1 -27.35 3.36 -16.62
C MET A 1 -26.82 2.16 -15.84
N ILE A 2 -25.98 2.35 -14.82
CA ILE A 2 -25.27 1.24 -14.14
C ILE A 2 -26.22 0.16 -13.60
N GLY A 3 -27.41 0.53 -13.13
CA GLY A 3 -28.43 -0.41 -12.67
C GLY A 3 -28.95 -1.40 -13.73
N ASN A 4 -28.89 -1.04 -15.02
CA ASN A 4 -29.24 -1.98 -16.10
C ASN A 4 -28.16 -3.03 -16.32
N ILE A 5 -26.92 -2.75 -15.90
CA ILE A 5 -25.77 -3.66 -16.03
C ILE A 5 -25.70 -4.58 -14.82
N THR A 6 -25.85 -4.02 -13.61
CA THR A 6 -25.72 -4.78 -12.36
C THR A 6 -27.01 -5.47 -11.93
N GLY A 7 -28.16 -5.05 -12.48
CA GLY A 7 -29.48 -5.51 -12.04
C GLY A 7 -29.89 -4.98 -10.66
N GLN A 8 -29.09 -4.11 -10.05
CA GLN A 8 -29.31 -3.59 -8.70
C GLN A 8 -29.88 -2.17 -8.75
N LYS A 9 -30.89 -1.91 -7.89
CA LYS A 9 -31.46 -0.57 -7.71
C LYS A 9 -30.83 0.21 -6.56
N LEU A 10 -30.37 -0.50 -5.53
CA LEU A 10 -29.82 0.06 -4.30
C LEU A 10 -28.61 -0.78 -3.87
N VAL A 11 -27.67 -0.14 -3.18
CA VAL A 11 -26.53 -0.77 -2.52
C VAL A 11 -26.32 -0.15 -1.15
N PRO A 12 -25.75 -0.87 -0.17
CA PRO A 12 -25.31 -0.28 1.09
C PRO A 12 -24.28 0.84 0.84
N PHE A 13 -24.39 1.92 1.62
CA PHE A 13 -23.41 3.02 1.63
C PHE A 13 -23.16 3.45 3.07
N GLY A 14 -21.89 3.47 3.47
CA GLY A 14 -21.46 3.85 4.80
C GLY A 14 -20.42 2.89 5.37
N ASP A 15 -20.29 2.94 6.69
CA ASP A 15 -19.31 2.17 7.46
C ASP A 15 -19.82 0.75 7.73
N ALA A 16 -19.27 -0.22 6.99
CA ALA A 16 -19.67 -1.62 7.02
C ALA A 16 -18.47 -2.51 6.63
N VAL A 17 -18.54 -3.78 7.00
CA VAL A 17 -17.53 -4.80 6.69
C VAL A 17 -18.11 -5.86 5.76
N ILE A 18 -17.25 -6.48 4.96
CA ILE A 18 -17.63 -7.59 4.06
C ILE A 18 -17.35 -8.90 4.78
N SER A 19 -18.40 -9.66 5.06
CA SER A 19 -18.28 -11.01 5.61
C SER A 19 -18.48 -12.03 4.51
N THR A 20 -17.41 -12.75 4.21
CA THR A 20 -17.40 -13.87 3.27
C THR A 20 -17.66 -15.18 4.02
N VAL A 21 -17.63 -16.32 3.32
CA VAL A 21 -17.84 -17.63 3.94
C VAL A 21 -16.71 -17.99 4.90
N ASP A 22 -15.48 -17.56 4.62
CA ASP A 22 -14.26 -17.97 5.31
C ASP A 22 -13.56 -16.84 6.08
N THR A 23 -13.79 -15.57 5.75
CA THR A 23 -13.15 -14.43 6.44
C THR A 23 -14.00 -13.15 6.46
N CYS A 24 -13.50 -12.11 7.14
CA CYS A 24 -14.10 -10.78 7.21
C CYS A 24 -13.10 -9.69 6.81
N ILE A 25 -13.53 -8.81 5.91
CA ILE A 25 -12.72 -7.74 5.31
C ILE A 25 -13.28 -6.38 5.72
N GLY A 26 -12.41 -5.53 6.25
CA GLY A 26 -12.70 -4.15 6.59
C GLY A 26 -11.86 -3.19 5.75
N PHE A 27 -12.23 -1.91 5.81
CA PHE A 27 -11.60 -0.86 5.03
C PHE A 27 -11.14 0.25 5.95
N GLU A 28 -9.97 0.78 5.65
CA GLU A 28 -9.40 1.98 6.26
C GLU A 28 -8.96 2.90 5.10
N ILE A 29 -9.06 4.21 5.20
CA ILE A 29 -8.74 5.12 4.10
C ILE A 29 -7.62 6.06 4.53
N CYS A 30 -6.45 5.89 3.89
CA CYS A 30 -5.29 6.77 4.03
C CYS A 30 -4.98 7.15 5.49
N GLU A 31 -5.31 8.38 5.89
CA GLU A 31 -5.00 9.00 7.19
C GLU A 31 -5.62 8.29 8.40
N GLU A 32 -6.72 7.54 8.19
CA GLU A 32 -7.39 6.81 9.26
C GLU A 32 -6.44 5.84 10.00
N LEU A 33 -5.36 5.39 9.35
CA LEU A 33 -4.30 4.54 9.93
C LEU A 33 -3.53 5.20 11.08
N TRP A 34 -3.32 6.52 11.03
CA TRP A 34 -2.53 7.25 12.04
C TRP A 34 -3.32 8.33 12.77
N CYS A 35 -4.65 8.30 12.63
CA CYS A 35 -5.53 8.98 13.55
C CYS A 35 -5.32 8.44 14.98
N ALA A 36 -5.47 9.30 15.99
CA ALA A 36 -5.28 8.94 17.40
C ALA A 36 -6.17 7.75 17.82
N GLU A 37 -7.38 7.68 17.26
CA GLU A 37 -8.27 6.53 17.33
C GLU A 37 -8.38 5.92 15.93
N SER A 38 -7.37 5.13 15.55
CA SER A 38 -7.27 4.54 14.21
C SER A 38 -8.38 3.50 13.99
N SER A 39 -9.00 3.50 12.81
CA SER A 39 -10.20 2.71 12.52
C SER A 39 -9.97 1.19 12.52
N HIS A 40 -8.74 0.74 12.23
CA HIS A 40 -8.37 -0.67 12.28
C HIS A 40 -8.52 -1.28 13.68
N VAL A 41 -8.50 -0.47 14.75
CA VAL A 41 -8.65 -0.96 16.13
C VAL A 41 -10.06 -1.53 16.37
N PRO A 42 -11.15 -0.75 16.25
CA PRO A 42 -12.50 -1.29 16.41
C PRO A 42 -12.84 -2.35 15.36
N LEU A 43 -12.37 -2.22 14.11
CA LEU A 43 -12.54 -3.26 13.07
C LEU A 43 -11.95 -4.62 13.53
N SER A 44 -10.70 -4.61 14.01
CA SER A 44 -10.05 -5.84 14.49
C SER A 44 -10.73 -6.45 15.71
N LEU A 45 -11.24 -5.60 16.62
CA LEU A 45 -11.97 -6.04 17.80
C LEU A 45 -13.34 -6.65 17.46
N ASP A 46 -13.99 -6.21 16.38
CA ASP A 46 -15.22 -6.84 15.83
C ASP A 46 -14.93 -8.03 14.90
N GLY A 47 -13.69 -8.54 14.92
CA GLY A 47 -13.31 -9.79 14.25
C GLY A 47 -12.95 -9.66 12.79
N VAL A 48 -12.77 -8.44 12.24
CA VAL A 48 -12.22 -8.26 10.89
C VAL A 48 -10.81 -8.82 10.83
N GLU A 49 -10.53 -9.72 9.90
CA GLU A 49 -9.22 -10.41 9.79
C GLU A 49 -8.30 -9.73 8.77
N ILE A 50 -8.88 -9.16 7.70
CA ILE A 50 -8.16 -8.47 6.63
C ILE A 50 -8.61 -7.01 6.59
N ILE A 51 -7.68 -6.07 6.65
CA ILE A 51 -7.95 -4.64 6.51
C ILE A 51 -7.28 -4.11 5.26
N CYS A 52 -8.08 -3.52 4.37
CA CYS A 52 -7.62 -2.93 3.12
C CYS A 52 -7.54 -1.41 3.27
N ASN A 53 -6.34 -0.85 3.08
CA ASN A 53 -6.12 0.58 3.08
C ASN A 53 -5.77 1.13 1.71
N GLY A 54 -6.70 1.91 1.15
CA GLY A 54 -6.47 2.69 -0.06
C GLY A 54 -5.93 4.07 0.28
N SER A 55 -4.73 4.38 -0.22
CA SER A 55 -3.99 5.60 0.09
C SER A 55 -3.64 6.42 -1.16
N GLY A 56 -3.58 7.73 -0.96
CA GLY A 56 -2.97 8.71 -1.86
C GLY A 56 -1.94 9.53 -1.07
N SER A 57 -1.02 8.85 -0.39
CA SER A 57 0.00 9.46 0.45
C SER A 57 1.17 9.88 -0.41
N HIS A 58 1.39 11.18 -0.56
CA HIS A 58 2.54 11.69 -1.28
C HIS A 58 3.84 11.43 -0.50
N THR A 59 4.93 11.35 -1.24
CA THR A 59 6.27 11.22 -0.71
C THR A 59 6.66 12.46 0.07
N GLU A 60 7.34 12.23 1.19
CA GLU A 60 8.15 13.22 1.90
C GLU A 60 9.48 12.54 2.22
N LEU A 61 10.56 13.31 2.20
CA LEU A 61 11.89 12.78 2.49
C LEU A 61 11.89 12.14 3.90
N ARG A 62 12.38 10.90 4.00
CA ARG A 62 12.43 10.07 5.22
C ARG A 62 11.05 9.63 5.77
N LYS A 63 9.96 9.73 5.00
CA LYS A 63 8.62 9.28 5.42
C LYS A 63 8.33 7.78 5.20
N GLY A 64 9.34 7.00 4.80
CA GLY A 64 9.20 5.54 4.68
C GLY A 64 8.83 4.81 5.99
N TYR A 65 8.78 5.50 7.14
CA TYR A 65 8.29 4.94 8.40
C TYR A 65 6.78 4.66 8.39
N VAL A 66 5.97 5.30 7.53
CA VAL A 66 4.51 5.10 7.53
C VAL A 66 4.17 3.63 7.30
N VAL A 67 4.76 3.03 6.26
CA VAL A 67 4.50 1.62 5.94
C VAL A 67 5.27 0.69 6.87
N ARG A 68 6.56 0.97 7.15
CA ARG A 68 7.34 0.10 8.07
C ARG A 68 6.76 0.05 9.46
N ASP A 69 6.40 1.19 10.04
CA ASP A 69 6.11 1.28 11.47
C ASP A 69 4.62 1.27 11.73
N LEU A 70 3.83 2.10 11.03
CA LEU A 70 2.42 2.23 11.37
C LEU A 70 1.64 0.99 10.95
N VAL A 71 1.78 0.54 9.69
CA VAL A 71 1.11 -0.69 9.21
C VAL A 71 1.58 -1.93 9.98
N LYS A 72 2.88 -2.03 10.23
CA LYS A 72 3.44 -3.11 11.05
C LYS A 72 2.93 -3.07 12.49
N THR A 73 2.87 -1.91 13.11
CA THR A 73 2.38 -1.77 14.49
C THR A 73 0.88 -2.05 14.57
N ALA A 74 0.08 -1.65 13.57
CA ALA A 74 -1.35 -1.95 13.51
C ALA A 74 -1.61 -3.46 13.59
N THR A 75 -0.96 -4.25 12.72
CA THR A 75 -1.09 -5.72 12.72
C THR A 75 -0.37 -6.37 13.88
N MET A 76 0.76 -5.83 14.34
CA MET A 76 1.44 -6.32 15.53
C MET A 76 0.58 -6.13 16.77
N LYS A 77 -0.16 -5.03 16.92
CA LYS A 77 -1.02 -4.77 18.08
C LYS A 77 -2.30 -5.60 18.03
N CYS A 78 -3.04 -5.50 16.93
CA CYS A 78 -4.38 -6.08 16.81
C CYS A 78 -4.40 -7.52 16.29
N GLY A 79 -3.34 -7.97 15.62
CA GLY A 79 -3.36 -9.18 14.79
C GLY A 79 -4.17 -8.97 13.51
N GLY A 80 -3.95 -9.82 12.51
CA GLY A 80 -4.61 -9.72 11.21
C GLY A 80 -3.67 -9.41 10.07
N CYS A 81 -4.24 -9.40 8.87
CA CYS A 81 -3.60 -9.00 7.63
C CYS A 81 -3.98 -7.56 7.30
N TYR A 82 -2.99 -6.77 6.88
CA TYR A 82 -3.18 -5.40 6.45
C TYR A 82 -2.59 -5.22 5.07
N VAL A 83 -3.46 -4.82 4.14
CA VAL A 83 -3.13 -4.58 2.73
C VAL A 83 -3.11 -3.07 2.52
N PHE A 84 -1.92 -2.49 2.42
CA PHE A 84 -1.74 -1.07 2.16
C PHE A 84 -1.47 -0.86 0.66
N CYS A 85 -2.28 -0.05 0.00
CA CYS A 85 -2.16 0.27 -1.41
C CYS A 85 -2.02 1.79 -1.57
N ASN A 86 -0.95 2.27 -2.19
CA ASN A 86 -0.73 3.69 -2.44
C ASN A 86 -0.61 3.98 -3.93
N LEU A 87 -0.96 5.20 -4.33
CA LEU A 87 -0.69 5.71 -5.66
C LEU A 87 0.81 5.72 -5.95
N ARG A 88 1.17 5.69 -7.24
CA ARG A 88 2.54 5.86 -7.72
C ARG A 88 2.60 6.93 -8.80
N GLY A 89 3.68 7.70 -8.81
CA GLY A 89 3.99 8.63 -9.90
C GLY A 89 3.60 10.05 -9.58
N CYS A 90 3.63 10.91 -10.59
CA CYS A 90 3.12 12.28 -10.53
C CYS A 90 1.66 12.29 -11.03
N ASP A 91 0.76 13.04 -10.38
CA ASP A 91 -0.63 13.23 -10.84
C ASP A 91 -0.83 14.47 -11.73
N GLY A 92 0.26 15.07 -12.19
CA GLY A 92 0.27 16.34 -12.93
C GLY A 92 0.42 17.57 -12.04
N GLN A 93 0.57 17.39 -10.73
CA GLN A 93 0.87 18.48 -9.79
C GLN A 93 2.34 18.45 -9.34
N ARG A 94 2.61 19.05 -8.17
CA ARG A 94 3.96 19.19 -7.59
C ARG A 94 4.38 18.00 -6.74
N VAL A 95 3.48 17.05 -6.52
CA VAL A 95 3.72 15.91 -5.63
C VAL A 95 4.05 14.67 -6.44
N TYR A 96 4.76 13.75 -5.79
CA TYR A 96 5.01 12.41 -6.27
C TYR A 96 4.48 11.43 -5.23
N PHE A 97 3.86 10.35 -5.68
CA PHE A 97 3.41 9.24 -4.83
C PHE A 97 4.38 8.07 -5.00
N ASP A 98 4.86 7.50 -3.88
CA ASP A 98 5.93 6.50 -3.87
C ASP A 98 5.46 5.05 -4.02
N GLY A 99 4.17 4.80 -4.23
CA GLY A 99 3.66 3.45 -4.49
C GLY A 99 3.62 2.58 -3.24
N MET A 100 4.73 2.42 -2.51
CA MET A 100 5.04 1.70 -1.24
C MET A 100 3.98 0.72 -0.71
N SER A 101 3.29 0.03 -1.62
CA SER A 101 2.17 -0.83 -1.32
C SER A 101 2.72 -2.07 -0.66
N SER A 102 2.04 -2.60 0.34
CA SER A 102 2.58 -3.71 1.12
C SER A 102 1.48 -4.58 1.70
N ILE A 103 1.87 -5.82 1.99
CA ILE A 103 1.04 -6.78 2.71
C ILE A 103 1.78 -7.13 3.99
N THR A 104 1.11 -6.94 5.12
CA THR A 104 1.67 -7.19 6.45
C THR A 104 0.75 -8.12 7.24
N LEU A 105 1.32 -9.09 7.93
CA LEU A 105 0.60 -10.08 8.74
C LEU A 105 1.19 -10.13 10.15
N ASN A 106 0.36 -9.89 11.16
CA ASN A 106 0.73 -10.05 12.58
C ASN A 106 2.06 -9.36 13.00
N GLY A 107 2.38 -8.21 12.39
CA GLY A 107 3.62 -7.48 12.64
C GLY A 107 4.80 -7.88 11.75
N HIS A 108 4.59 -8.67 10.71
CA HIS A 108 5.59 -9.07 9.72
C HIS A 108 5.20 -8.58 8.33
N VAL A 109 6.10 -7.88 7.64
CA VAL A 109 5.89 -7.51 6.23
C VAL A 109 6.16 -8.74 5.38
N LEU A 110 5.21 -9.11 4.52
CA LEU A 110 5.31 -10.30 3.67
C LEU A 110 5.73 -9.94 2.24
N SER A 111 5.26 -8.81 1.74
CA SER A 111 5.50 -8.39 0.36
C SER A 111 5.36 -6.88 0.24
N ARG A 112 6.11 -6.26 -0.67
CA ARG A 112 6.09 -4.81 -0.89
C ARG A 112 6.40 -4.40 -2.32
N ALA A 113 5.87 -3.26 -2.72
CA ALA A 113 6.20 -2.53 -3.93
C ALA A 113 7.48 -1.70 -3.72
N ARG A 114 8.14 -1.31 -4.81
CA ARG A 114 9.28 -0.38 -4.78
C ARG A 114 8.79 1.03 -4.43
N GLN A 115 9.60 1.78 -3.69
CA GLN A 115 9.33 3.19 -3.36
C GLN A 115 9.44 4.11 -4.59
N PHE A 116 10.36 3.82 -5.52
CA PHE A 116 10.53 4.59 -6.75
C PHE A 116 10.71 3.62 -7.93
N SER A 117 9.96 3.84 -9.00
CA SER A 117 10.08 3.11 -10.27
C SER A 117 9.25 3.83 -11.33
N LEU A 118 9.57 3.52 -12.58
CA LEU A 118 8.91 4.08 -13.76
C LEU A 118 7.75 3.20 -14.26
N ASP A 119 7.43 2.11 -13.55
CA ASP A 119 6.33 1.22 -13.89
C ASP A 119 5.00 1.90 -13.53
N GLU A 120 4.08 1.98 -14.48
CA GLU A 120 2.74 2.57 -14.26
C GLU A 120 1.92 1.76 -13.27
N VAL A 121 2.13 0.44 -13.22
CA VAL A 121 1.41 -0.49 -12.36
C VAL A 121 2.40 -1.48 -11.75
N GLU A 122 2.37 -1.59 -10.42
CA GLU A 122 3.08 -2.61 -9.68
C GLU A 122 2.08 -3.34 -8.78
N VAL A 123 2.02 -4.67 -8.90
CA VAL A 123 1.11 -5.51 -8.13
C VAL A 123 1.91 -6.34 -7.15
N VAL A 124 1.47 -6.32 -5.90
CA VAL A 124 2.09 -7.03 -4.79
C VAL A 124 1.12 -8.08 -4.30
N THR A 125 1.59 -9.32 -4.17
CA THR A 125 0.78 -10.45 -3.72
C THR A 125 1.48 -11.18 -2.58
N ALA A 126 0.70 -11.82 -1.71
CA ALA A 126 1.17 -12.73 -0.68
C ALA A 126 0.10 -13.79 -0.40
N THR A 127 0.51 -15.04 -0.28
CA THR A 127 -0.34 -16.14 0.19
C THR A 127 -0.22 -16.22 1.70
N ILE A 128 -1.34 -16.20 2.42
CA ILE A 128 -1.39 -16.24 3.89
C ILE A 128 -2.34 -17.34 4.37
N ASP A 129 -2.08 -17.85 5.57
CA ASP A 129 -3.02 -18.72 6.28
C ASP A 129 -3.87 -17.87 7.24
N LEU A 130 -5.20 -17.97 7.12
CA LEU A 130 -6.12 -17.26 8.03
C LEU A 130 -6.05 -17.82 9.46
N GLU A 131 -5.66 -19.08 9.64
CA GLU A 131 -5.48 -19.67 10.96
C GLU A 131 -4.29 -19.06 11.73
N ASP A 132 -3.30 -18.50 11.03
CA ASP A 132 -2.22 -17.74 11.67
C ASP A 132 -2.77 -16.47 12.34
N ILE A 133 -3.76 -15.81 11.73
CA ILE A 133 -4.43 -14.63 12.30
C ILE A 133 -5.19 -15.04 13.57
N ARG A 134 -6.00 -16.10 13.46
CA ARG A 134 -6.84 -16.61 14.56
C ARG A 134 -5.99 -17.06 15.73
N SER A 135 -4.95 -17.84 15.48
CA SER A 135 -4.01 -18.33 16.49
C SER A 135 -3.25 -17.17 17.16
N TYR A 136 -2.79 -16.20 16.37
CA TYR A 136 -2.12 -15.01 16.90
C TYR A 136 -3.03 -14.19 17.81
N ARG A 137 -4.29 -13.95 17.41
CA ARG A 137 -5.28 -13.24 18.24
C ARG A 137 -5.65 -14.03 19.49
N HIS A 138 -5.78 -15.35 19.40
CA HIS A 138 -6.07 -16.22 20.56
C HIS A 138 -4.95 -16.17 21.62
N SER A 139 -3.70 -15.93 21.21
CA SER A 139 -2.59 -15.72 22.14
C SER A 139 -2.71 -14.43 22.96
N LYS A 140 -3.55 -13.47 22.55
CA LYS A 140 -3.72 -12.13 23.16
C LYS A 140 -5.05 -11.99 23.90
N ARG A 141 -5.14 -12.63 25.06
CA ARG A 141 -6.38 -12.66 25.88
C ARG A 141 -6.95 -11.29 26.24
N SER A 142 -6.12 -10.26 26.40
CA SER A 142 -6.58 -8.90 26.69
C SER A 142 -7.48 -8.33 25.58
N ASN A 143 -7.23 -8.70 24.32
CA ASN A 143 -8.03 -8.23 23.19
C ASN A 143 -9.41 -8.88 23.18
N SER A 144 -9.53 -10.13 23.63
CA SER A 144 -10.82 -10.83 23.73
C SER A 144 -11.79 -10.15 24.71
N LEU A 145 -11.28 -9.55 25.79
CA LEU A 145 -12.08 -8.78 26.74
C LEU A 145 -12.57 -7.45 26.13
N LEU A 146 -11.72 -6.77 25.36
CA LEU A 146 -12.10 -5.54 24.68
C LEU A 146 -13.11 -5.82 23.55
N ALA A 147 -12.90 -6.91 22.81
CA ALA A 147 -13.78 -7.37 21.74
C ALA A 147 -15.22 -7.61 22.23
N SER A 148 -15.41 -8.18 23.42
CA SER A 148 -16.75 -8.43 23.98
C SER A 148 -17.53 -7.15 24.29
N SER A 149 -16.83 -6.03 24.49
CA SER A 149 -17.42 -4.69 24.73
C SER A 149 -17.51 -3.82 23.46
N THR A 150 -16.96 -4.28 22.34
CA THR A 150 -16.90 -3.51 21.10
C THR A 150 -18.25 -3.53 20.38
N LYS A 151 -18.65 -2.38 19.83
CA LYS A 151 -19.87 -2.28 19.02
C LYS A 151 -19.63 -2.95 17.66
N SER A 152 -20.54 -3.82 17.26
CA SER A 152 -20.41 -4.47 15.96
C SER A 152 -20.67 -3.53 14.78
N TYR A 153 -19.94 -3.78 13.70
CA TYR A 153 -20.14 -3.17 12.40
C TYR A 153 -21.30 -3.85 11.65
N PRO A 154 -22.04 -3.11 10.81
CA PRO A 154 -22.91 -3.71 9.82
C PRO A 154 -22.12 -4.67 8.93
N ARG A 155 -22.61 -5.91 8.77
CA ARG A 155 -21.95 -6.93 7.94
C ARG A 155 -22.71 -7.13 6.63
N ILE A 156 -22.02 -6.93 5.52
CA ILE A 156 -22.50 -7.28 4.18
C ILE A 156 -22.11 -8.73 3.94
N LEU A 157 -23.09 -9.62 3.96
CA LEU A 157 -22.87 -11.05 3.71
C LEU A 157 -22.68 -11.29 2.21
N VAL A 158 -21.59 -11.96 1.86
CA VAL A 158 -21.26 -12.30 0.47
C VAL A 158 -21.03 -13.81 0.38
N ASP A 159 -21.78 -14.46 -0.51
CA ASP A 159 -21.61 -15.88 -0.85
C ASP A 159 -20.39 -16.05 -1.77
N PHE A 160 -19.21 -15.91 -1.17
CA PHE A 160 -17.91 -15.99 -1.81
C PHE A 160 -16.90 -16.53 -0.80
N SER A 161 -15.93 -17.30 -1.25
CA SER A 161 -14.82 -17.81 -0.44
C SER A 161 -13.52 -17.25 -1.02
N LEU A 162 -12.71 -16.62 -0.16
CA LEU A 162 -11.40 -16.09 -0.54
C LEU A 162 -10.37 -17.21 -0.71
N SER A 163 -10.53 -18.33 -0.02
CA SER A 163 -9.65 -19.50 -0.09
C SER A 163 -10.42 -20.73 -0.64
N PRO A 164 -10.54 -20.89 -1.98
CA PRO A 164 -11.14 -22.08 -2.57
C PRO A 164 -10.34 -23.35 -2.21
N GLU A 165 -11.01 -24.51 -2.17
CA GLU A 165 -10.46 -25.80 -1.69
C GLU A 165 -9.17 -26.30 -2.39
N VAL A 166 -8.73 -25.66 -3.47
CA VAL A 166 -7.54 -26.04 -4.26
C VAL A 166 -6.23 -25.44 -3.69
N ASP A 167 -6.32 -24.54 -2.71
CA ASP A 167 -5.16 -23.74 -2.25
C ASP A 167 -4.26 -24.41 -1.20
N THR A 168 -4.55 -25.63 -0.73
CA THR A 168 -3.77 -26.32 0.31
C THR A 168 -2.32 -26.64 -0.06
N VAL A 169 -1.92 -26.43 -1.33
CA VAL A 169 -0.57 -26.71 -1.84
C VAL A 169 0.24 -25.43 -2.07
N LEU A 170 -0.36 -24.24 -1.92
CA LEU A 170 0.37 -22.99 -2.12
C LEU A 170 1.27 -22.69 -0.92
N PRO A 171 2.56 -22.40 -1.13
CA PRO A 171 3.45 -22.02 -0.04
C PRO A 171 3.02 -20.65 0.53
N THR A 172 3.01 -20.53 1.85
CA THR A 172 2.78 -19.25 2.53
C THR A 172 3.97 -18.31 2.33
N ALA A 173 3.66 -17.02 2.15
CA ALA A 173 4.67 -16.00 2.00
C ALA A 173 5.50 -15.87 3.27
N GLN A 174 6.83 -15.77 3.11
CA GLN A 174 7.74 -15.62 4.22
C GLN A 174 7.97 -14.14 4.55
N PRO A 175 8.20 -13.77 5.83
CA PRO A 175 8.54 -12.41 6.20
C PRO A 175 9.77 -11.88 5.45
N ILE A 176 9.72 -10.62 5.06
CA ILE A 176 10.84 -9.89 4.45
C ILE A 176 11.31 -8.76 5.36
N ASP A 177 12.63 -8.52 5.35
CA ASP A 177 13.20 -7.37 6.03
C ASP A 177 13.02 -6.09 5.21
N TRP A 178 12.64 -5.02 5.90
CA TRP A 178 12.50 -3.71 5.28
C TRP A 178 13.85 -2.99 5.24
N VAL A 179 14.41 -2.85 4.05
CA VAL A 179 15.57 -1.99 3.80
C VAL A 179 15.10 -0.61 3.37
N TYR A 180 15.60 0.41 4.06
CA TYR A 180 15.42 1.82 3.69
C TYR A 180 16.36 2.23 2.59
N LEU A 181 15.85 3.08 1.71
CA LEU A 181 16.71 3.96 0.95
C LEU A 181 17.33 5.00 1.89
N THR A 182 18.60 5.31 1.67
CA THR A 182 19.21 6.45 2.36
C THR A 182 18.55 7.75 1.88
N PRO A 183 18.64 8.85 2.64
CA PRO A 183 18.11 10.13 2.20
C PRO A 183 18.65 10.57 0.83
N GLU A 184 19.92 10.26 0.53
CA GLU A 184 20.56 10.56 -0.74
C GLU A 184 19.97 9.72 -1.89
N GLU A 185 19.67 8.44 -1.64
CA GLU A 185 18.99 7.58 -2.60
C GLU A 185 17.54 8.02 -2.86
N GLU A 186 16.81 8.45 -1.82
CA GLU A 186 15.47 9.04 -1.97
C GLU A 186 15.51 10.33 -2.82
N ILE A 187 16.49 11.20 -2.58
CA ILE A 187 16.70 12.42 -3.36
C ILE A 187 17.09 12.09 -4.80
N ALA A 188 17.88 11.04 -5.02
CA ALA A 188 18.27 10.65 -6.38
C ALA A 188 17.08 10.10 -7.17
N GLN A 189 16.26 9.24 -6.56
CA GLN A 189 15.22 8.49 -7.27
C GLN A 189 13.88 9.22 -7.35
N GLY A 190 13.40 9.85 -6.27
CA GLY A 190 12.06 10.45 -6.22
C GLY A 190 11.86 11.59 -7.23
N PRO A 191 12.66 12.66 -7.15
CA PRO A 191 12.65 13.73 -8.15
C PRO A 191 12.92 13.24 -9.57
N ALA A 192 13.76 12.21 -9.76
CA ALA A 192 14.02 11.63 -11.07
C ALA A 192 12.77 10.97 -11.68
N CYS A 193 12.04 10.15 -10.90
CA CYS A 193 10.76 9.58 -11.33
C CYS A 193 9.71 10.67 -11.60
N TRP A 194 9.67 11.72 -10.77
CA TRP A 194 8.77 12.85 -11.00
C TRP A 194 9.08 13.59 -12.31
N LEU A 195 10.37 13.86 -12.59
CA LEU A 195 10.81 14.50 -13.84
C LEU A 195 10.43 13.66 -15.06
N TRP A 196 10.57 12.33 -14.97
CA TRP A 196 10.16 11.42 -16.04
C TRP A 196 8.67 11.53 -16.34
N ASP A 197 7.82 11.43 -15.31
CA ASP A 197 6.38 11.56 -15.47
C ASP A 197 5.98 12.94 -16.00
N TYR A 198 6.61 13.99 -15.50
CA TYR A 198 6.36 15.35 -15.96
C TYR A 198 6.72 15.51 -17.44
N LEU A 199 7.89 15.02 -17.87
CA LEU A 199 8.35 15.10 -19.25
C LEU A 199 7.43 14.34 -20.20
N ARG A 200 7.20 13.06 -19.93
CA ARG A 200 6.42 12.19 -20.85
C ARG A 200 4.95 12.61 -20.96
N ARG A 201 4.38 13.21 -19.90
CA ARG A 201 2.97 13.65 -19.88
C ARG A 201 2.76 15.08 -20.36
N SER A 202 3.79 15.92 -20.34
CA SER A 202 3.72 17.31 -20.83
C SER A 202 3.79 17.44 -22.36
N GLY A 203 4.19 16.37 -23.07
CA GLY A 203 4.40 16.39 -24.52
C GLY A 203 5.61 17.23 -24.97
N GLN A 204 6.49 17.60 -24.04
CA GLN A 204 7.70 18.38 -24.33
C GLN A 204 8.85 17.50 -24.83
N GLY A 205 9.79 18.10 -25.57
CA GLY A 205 10.93 17.39 -26.17
C GLY A 205 12.13 17.19 -25.24
N GLY A 206 12.12 17.74 -24.02
CA GLY A 206 13.22 17.63 -23.07
C GLY A 206 13.25 18.76 -22.06
N PHE A 207 14.40 18.93 -21.40
CA PHE A 207 14.64 19.99 -20.41
C PHE A 207 15.66 21.01 -20.90
N PHE A 208 15.47 22.28 -20.56
CA PHE A 208 16.49 23.33 -20.65
C PHE A 208 16.98 23.66 -19.24
N LEU A 209 18.27 23.41 -18.97
CA LEU A 209 18.87 23.58 -17.64
C LEU A 209 20.03 24.59 -17.69
N PRO A 210 19.85 25.83 -17.18
CA PRO A 210 20.94 26.78 -17.03
C PRO A 210 21.93 26.33 -15.95
N LEU A 211 23.17 26.01 -16.36
CA LEU A 211 24.24 25.60 -15.44
C LEU A 211 25.07 26.81 -15.02
N SER A 212 25.13 27.09 -13.71
CA SER A 212 25.93 28.17 -13.15
C SER A 212 27.33 27.72 -12.72
N GLY A 213 27.56 26.41 -12.62
CA GLY A 213 28.73 25.82 -11.98
C GLY A 213 28.61 25.70 -10.45
N GLY A 214 27.50 26.16 -9.87
CA GLY A 214 27.19 25.99 -8.45
C GLY A 214 26.60 24.62 -8.12
N VAL A 215 26.53 24.31 -6.82
CA VAL A 215 26.06 23.03 -6.29
C VAL A 215 24.62 22.75 -6.72
N ASP A 216 23.70 23.70 -6.58
CA ASP A 216 22.27 23.47 -6.88
C ASP A 216 22.03 23.10 -8.35
N SER A 217 22.62 23.87 -9.28
CA SER A 217 22.51 23.58 -10.72
C SER A 217 23.13 22.23 -11.09
N SER A 218 24.19 21.83 -10.38
CA SER A 218 24.84 20.54 -10.54
C SER A 218 23.98 19.40 -9.97
N SER A 219 23.33 19.60 -8.82
CA SER A 219 22.38 18.66 -8.23
C SER A 219 21.19 18.43 -9.15
N THR A 220 20.60 19.49 -9.72
CA THR A 220 19.53 19.34 -10.72
C THR A 220 19.99 18.56 -11.95
N ALA A 221 21.22 18.80 -12.43
CA ALA A 221 21.79 18.02 -13.53
C ALA A 221 21.94 16.53 -13.17
N LEU A 222 22.35 16.22 -11.94
CA LEU A 222 22.43 14.84 -11.44
C LEU A 222 21.05 14.17 -11.34
N LEU A 223 19.99 14.90 -11.02
CA LEU A 223 18.62 14.36 -11.04
C LEU A 223 18.19 13.96 -12.46
N VAL A 224 18.52 14.79 -13.47
CA VAL A 224 18.27 14.44 -14.88
C VAL A 224 19.11 13.22 -15.29
N TYR A 225 20.37 13.13 -14.85
CA TYR A 225 21.21 11.96 -15.10
C TYR A 225 20.65 10.69 -14.43
N SER A 226 20.17 10.79 -13.19
CA SER A 226 19.53 9.69 -12.47
C SER A 226 18.26 9.22 -13.18
N MET A 227 17.43 10.16 -13.65
CA MET A 227 16.25 9.87 -14.47
C MET A 227 16.63 9.07 -15.72
N CYS A 228 17.64 9.51 -16.49
CA CYS A 228 18.13 8.78 -17.65
C CYS A 228 18.61 7.37 -17.29
N THR A 229 19.32 7.22 -16.16
CA THR A 229 19.80 5.92 -15.68
C THR A 229 18.63 4.98 -15.36
N LEU A 230 17.63 5.45 -14.63
CA LEU A 230 16.42 4.68 -14.32
C LEU A 230 15.65 4.27 -15.58
N ILE A 231 15.57 5.14 -16.58
CA ILE A 231 14.95 4.82 -17.88
C ILE A 231 15.71 3.69 -18.57
N MET A 232 17.04 3.79 -18.64
CA MET A 232 17.87 2.75 -19.27
C MET A 232 17.74 1.40 -18.54
N GLU A 233 17.74 1.41 -17.21
CA GLU A 233 17.49 0.21 -16.41
C GLU A 233 16.11 -0.39 -16.68
N ASN A 234 15.07 0.45 -16.77
CA ASN A 234 13.72 -0.03 -17.06
C ASN A 234 13.63 -0.67 -18.46
N VAL A 235 14.23 -0.03 -19.47
CA VAL A 235 14.30 -0.57 -20.83
C VAL A 235 15.01 -1.93 -20.85
N GLN A 236 16.13 -2.07 -20.12
CA GLN A 236 16.85 -3.35 -20.02
C GLN A 236 16.05 -4.45 -19.34
N ARG A 237 15.17 -4.11 -18.40
CA ARG A 237 14.24 -5.05 -17.75
C ARG A 237 13.02 -5.41 -18.62
N GLY A 238 12.87 -4.77 -19.77
CA GLY A 238 11.76 -5.01 -20.71
C GLY A 238 10.53 -4.11 -20.48
N GLY A 239 10.60 -3.10 -19.62
CA GLY A 239 9.49 -2.17 -19.33
C GLY A 239 9.30 -1.05 -20.36
N GLY A 240 9.65 -1.30 -21.63
CA GLY A 240 9.60 -0.33 -22.72
C GLY A 240 8.50 -0.61 -23.75
N LYS A 241 7.25 -0.79 -23.31
CA LYS A 241 6.08 -0.80 -24.19
C LYS A 241 5.07 0.25 -23.75
#